data_AF-G3BKG3-F1
#
_entry.id   AF-G3BKG3-F1
#
_cell.length_a   1.000
_cell.length_b   1.000
_cell.length_c   1.000
_cell.angle_alpha   90.00
_cell.angle_beta   90.00
_cell.angle_gamma   90.00
#
_symmetry.space_group_name_H-M   'P 1'
#
loop_
_entity.id
_entity.type
_entity.pdbx_description
1 polymer ?
#
loop_
_entity_poly.entity_id
_entity_poly.type
_entity_poly.pdbx_seq_one_letter_code
_entity_poly.pdbx_strand_id
1 'polypeptide(L)'
;QKYPRISQVQIELKRGYNQTEMNRFRYDVILYLDQPQTQPLVTEWQWLNWQVEKLNLKTIQNILNTQEPDLLGIENIPNIRLISEMVLLEKIPEFEGTIKQLKAILSQMEIGINPE
;
A
#
# COMPACT_ATOMS: atom_id res chain seq x y z
N GLN A 1 19.21 14.15 16.29
CA GLN A 1 18.93 13.33 15.09
C GLN A 1 20.17 12.49 14.77
N LYS A 2 20.03 11.17 14.57
CA LYS A 2 21.16 10.21 14.49
C LYS A 2 21.94 10.26 13.16
N TYR A 3 21.34 10.76 12.09
CA TYR A 3 21.95 10.89 10.76
C TYR A 3 21.68 12.27 10.15
N PRO A 4 22.55 13.27 10.38
CA PRO A 4 22.28 14.66 10.04
C PRO A 4 22.31 14.97 8.53
N ARG A 5 22.93 14.11 7.73
CA ARG A 5 23.05 14.28 6.28
C ARG A 5 21.84 13.77 5.48
N ILE A 6 21.00 12.93 6.08
CA ILE A 6 19.80 12.41 5.41
C ILE A 6 18.75 13.51 5.42
N SER A 7 18.48 14.10 4.25
CA SER A 7 17.51 15.19 4.09
C SER A 7 16.10 14.67 3.80
N GLN A 8 15.98 13.53 3.11
CA GLN A 8 14.70 12.88 2.81
C GLN A 8 14.89 11.36 2.66
N VAL A 9 13.86 10.60 3.07
CA VAL A 9 13.75 9.16 2.84
C VAL A 9 12.52 8.91 2.00
N GLN A 10 12.68 8.21 0.87
CA GLN A 10 11.59 7.79 0.00
C GLN A 10 11.56 6.26 -0.02
N ILE A 11 10.36 5.70 0.15
CA ILE A 11 10.12 4.26 0.19
C ILE A 11 9.18 3.94 -0.98
N GLU A 12 9.58 3.01 -1.84
CA GLU A 12 8.80 2.63 -3.01
C GLU A 12 8.56 1.11 -3.04
N LEU A 13 7.33 0.71 -3.32
CA LEU A 13 7.02 -0.69 -3.59
C LEU A 13 7.73 -1.13 -4.88
N LYS A 14 8.19 -2.38 -4.93
CA LYS A 14 8.72 -2.97 -6.16
C LYS A 14 7.65 -3.00 -7.24
N ARG A 15 8.01 -2.57 -8.45
CA ARG A 15 7.11 -2.47 -9.61
C ARG A 15 6.96 -3.78 -10.39
N GLY A 16 5.85 -3.90 -11.11
CA GLY A 16 5.57 -4.96 -12.06
C GLY A 16 4.37 -5.84 -11.69
N TYR A 17 3.74 -6.41 -12.72
CA TYR A 17 2.51 -7.20 -12.60
C TYR A 17 2.72 -8.63 -12.06
N ASN A 18 3.94 -9.18 -12.20
CA ASN A 18 4.23 -10.53 -11.75
C ASN A 18 4.23 -10.60 -10.22
N GLN A 19 3.51 -11.59 -9.69
CA GLN A 19 3.43 -11.83 -8.25
C GLN A 19 4.58 -12.72 -7.77
N THR A 20 5.80 -12.17 -7.76
CA THR A 20 7.01 -12.83 -7.26
C THR A 20 7.30 -12.44 -5.82
N GLU A 21 8.20 -13.16 -5.13
CA GLU A 21 8.70 -12.74 -3.81
C GLU A 21 9.22 -11.28 -3.85
N MET A 22 9.96 -10.94 -4.91
CA MET A 22 10.54 -9.59 -5.09
C MET A 22 9.45 -8.52 -5.09
N ASN A 23 8.34 -8.73 -5.79
CA ASN A 23 7.28 -7.71 -5.92
C ASN A 23 6.27 -7.72 -4.78
N ARG A 24 6.24 -8.81 -3.98
CA ARG A 24 5.36 -8.96 -2.81
C ARG A 24 5.99 -8.42 -1.52
N PHE A 25 7.26 -8.75 -1.27
CA PHE A 25 7.85 -8.61 0.06
C PHE A 25 9.11 -7.75 0.11
N ARG A 26 9.52 -7.15 -1.02
CA ARG A 26 10.66 -6.21 -1.07
C ARG A 26 10.18 -4.84 -1.52
N TYR A 27 10.93 -3.83 -1.11
CA TYR A 27 10.73 -2.43 -1.45
C TYR A 27 12.08 -1.77 -1.63
N ASP A 28 12.10 -0.65 -2.33
CA ASP A 28 13.28 0.19 -2.48
C ASP A 28 13.26 1.33 -1.48
N VAL A 29 14.45 1.71 -1.00
CA VAL A 29 14.65 2.87 -0.14
C VAL A 29 15.66 3.78 -0.82
N ILE A 30 15.25 5.02 -1.07
CA ILE A 30 16.08 6.07 -1.64
C ILE A 30 16.36 7.08 -0.53
N LEU A 31 17.65 7.28 -0.24
CA LEU A 31 18.14 8.26 0.73
C LEU A 31 18.68 9.46 -0.03
N TYR A 32 18.02 10.60 0.13
CA TYR A 32 18.53 11.86 -0.37
C TYR A 32 19.44 12.47 0.70
N LEU A 33 20.63 12.88 0.28
CA LEU A 33 21.66 13.42 1.15
C LEU A 33 21.92 14.88 0.83
N ASP A 34 22.09 15.68 1.87
CA ASP A 34 22.56 17.07 1.79
C ASP A 34 21.73 17.95 0.83
N GLN A 35 20.48 17.57 0.52
CA GLN A 35 19.63 18.38 -0.34
C GLN A 35 19.12 19.60 0.44
N PRO A 36 19.16 20.79 -0.16
CA PRO A 36 18.52 21.96 0.44
C PRO A 36 17.05 21.63 0.67
N GLN A 37 16.49 22.02 1.82
CA GLN A 37 15.04 21.90 2.06
C GLN A 37 14.31 22.84 1.09
N THR A 38 14.06 22.37 -0.13
CA THR A 38 13.38 23.12 -1.19
C THR A 38 11.89 22.81 -1.25
N GLN A 39 11.46 21.70 -0.65
CA GLN A 39 10.05 21.40 -0.50
C GLN A 39 9.57 22.08 0.78
N PRO A 40 8.48 22.88 0.73
CA PRO A 40 7.82 23.29 1.95
C PRO A 40 7.52 22.02 2.76
N LEU A 41 7.68 22.09 4.08
CA LEU A 41 7.04 21.12 4.96
C LEU A 41 5.54 21.27 4.71
N VAL A 42 4.99 20.52 3.76
CA VAL A 42 3.55 20.50 3.52
C VAL A 42 2.97 19.81 4.74
N THR A 43 2.42 20.61 5.62
CA THR A 43 2.18 20.20 7.01
C THR A 43 0.94 19.34 7.15
N GLU A 44 0.04 19.38 6.17
CA GLU A 44 -1.29 18.77 6.30
C GLU A 44 -1.63 17.94 5.07
N TRP A 45 -1.60 16.63 5.27
CA TRP A 45 -2.14 15.65 4.33
C TRP A 45 -3.62 15.45 4.63
N GLN A 46 -4.47 15.47 3.61
CA GLN A 46 -5.81 14.92 3.72
C GLN A 46 -5.69 13.40 3.64
N TRP A 47 -5.83 12.71 4.78
CA TRP A 47 -5.83 11.25 4.84
C TRP A 47 -7.24 10.70 4.71
N LEU A 48 -7.42 9.77 3.78
CA LEU A 48 -8.64 8.99 3.63
C LEU A 48 -8.33 7.50 3.81
N ASN A 49 -9.27 6.77 4.37
CA ASN A 49 -9.20 5.32 4.46
C ASN A 49 -9.93 4.65 3.29
N TRP A 50 -9.32 3.63 2.69
CA TRP A 50 -9.94 2.99 1.53
C TRP A 50 -11.31 2.37 1.85
N GLN A 51 -11.43 1.71 3.00
CA GLN A 51 -12.62 0.94 3.36
C GLN A 51 -13.72 1.81 3.99
N VAL A 52 -13.34 2.72 4.89
CA VAL A 52 -14.31 3.56 5.63
C VAL A 52 -15.02 4.52 4.68
N GLU A 53 -14.29 5.15 3.76
CA GLU A 53 -14.79 6.09 2.77
C GLU A 53 -15.29 5.39 1.50
N LYS A 54 -15.23 4.05 1.46
CA LYS A 54 -15.68 3.20 0.35
C LYS A 54 -15.07 3.64 -0.98
N LEU A 55 -13.76 3.88 -0.96
CA LEU A 55 -13.04 4.41 -2.09
C LEU A 55 -12.97 3.42 -3.24
N ASN A 56 -12.93 3.97 -4.44
CA ASN A 56 -12.61 3.31 -5.69
C ASN A 56 -12.09 4.37 -6.65
N LEU A 57 -11.61 3.96 -7.83
CA LEU A 57 -11.03 4.89 -8.80
C LEU A 57 -11.96 6.05 -9.17
N LYS A 58 -13.27 5.81 -9.27
CA LYS A 58 -14.26 6.84 -9.59
C LYS A 58 -14.43 7.84 -8.46
N THR A 59 -14.50 7.40 -7.21
CA THR A 59 -14.64 8.32 -6.07
C THR A 59 -13.36 9.13 -5.85
N ILE A 60 -12.19 8.51 -6.02
CA ILE A 60 -10.91 9.22 -5.95
C ILE A 60 -10.83 10.29 -7.03
N GLN A 61 -11.19 9.96 -8.28
CA GLN A 61 -11.24 10.94 -9.36
C GLN A 61 -12.18 12.11 -9.04
N ASN A 62 -13.35 11.83 -8.47
CA ASN A 62 -14.27 12.88 -8.04
C ASN A 62 -13.67 13.75 -6.94
N ILE A 63 -13.03 13.18 -5.92
CA ILE A 63 -12.35 13.92 -4.86
C ILE A 63 -11.31 14.88 -5.46
N LEU A 64 -10.43 14.35 -6.33
CA LEU A 64 -9.39 15.16 -6.98
C LEU A 64 -9.97 16.31 -7.81
N ASN A 65 -11.09 16.11 -8.51
CA ASN A 65 -11.72 17.14 -9.35
C ASN A 65 -12.59 18.15 -8.59
N THR A 66 -13.08 17.80 -7.40
CA THR A 66 -14.08 18.61 -6.69
C THR A 66 -13.54 19.29 -5.45
N GLN A 67 -12.62 18.63 -4.76
CA GLN A 67 -12.01 19.12 -3.53
C GLN A 67 -10.62 19.72 -3.80
N GLU A 68 -9.99 19.34 -4.92
CA GLU A 68 -8.66 19.80 -5.35
C GLU A 68 -7.65 19.86 -4.17
N PRO A 69 -7.46 18.75 -3.42
CA PRO A 69 -6.60 18.77 -2.25
C PRO A 69 -5.14 18.99 -2.66
N ASP A 70 -4.42 19.83 -1.92
CA ASP A 70 -2.98 20.07 -2.12
C ASP A 70 -2.18 18.76 -2.00
N LEU A 71 -2.51 17.94 -0.99
CA LEU A 71 -1.97 16.60 -0.78
C LEU A 71 -3.05 15.63 -0.31
N LEU A 72 -3.16 14.50 -1.00
CA LEU A 72 -4.07 13.41 -0.66
C LEU A 72 -3.29 12.15 -0.33
N GLY A 73 -3.49 11.64 0.88
CA GLY A 73 -3.01 10.33 1.32
C GLY A 73 -4.18 9.35 1.38
N ILE A 74 -3.99 8.14 0.86
CA ILE A 74 -4.97 7.06 0.99
C ILE A 74 -4.31 5.89 1.70
N GLU A 75 -4.88 5.49 2.82
CA GLU A 75 -4.42 4.37 3.63
C GLU A 75 -5.32 3.14 3.49
N ASN A 76 -4.81 1.99 3.92
CA ASN A 76 -5.53 0.71 3.95
C ASN A 76 -6.07 0.24 2.58
N ILE A 77 -5.36 0.59 1.49
CA ILE A 77 -5.66 0.07 0.16
C ILE A 77 -5.37 -1.45 0.14
N PRO A 78 -6.36 -2.30 -0.21
CA PRO A 78 -6.18 -3.74 -0.26
C PRO A 78 -5.20 -4.10 -1.39
N ASN A 79 -3.99 -4.52 -1.04
CA ASN A 79 -2.95 -4.87 -2.01
C ASN A 79 -3.17 -6.30 -2.54
N ILE A 80 -3.58 -6.44 -3.79
CA ILE A 80 -3.86 -7.75 -4.42
C ILE A 80 -2.67 -8.71 -4.36
N ARG A 81 -1.44 -8.19 -4.25
CA ARG A 81 -0.23 -9.00 -4.18
C ARG A 81 -0.09 -9.77 -2.86
N LEU A 82 -0.81 -9.35 -1.80
CA LEU A 82 -0.66 -9.85 -0.43
C LEU A 82 -1.95 -10.36 0.21
N ILE A 83 -3.11 -10.21 -0.44
CA ILE A 83 -4.41 -10.58 0.16
C ILE A 83 -4.44 -12.03 0.60
N SER A 84 -4.00 -12.95 -0.26
CA SER A 84 -4.01 -14.37 0.05
C SER A 84 -3.12 -14.68 1.27
N GLU A 85 -1.96 -14.03 1.37
CA GLU A 85 -1.04 -14.20 2.50
C GLU A 85 -1.56 -13.61 3.81
N MET A 86 -2.22 -12.45 3.75
CA MET A 86 -2.82 -11.85 4.95
C MET A 86 -3.96 -12.72 5.49
N VAL A 87 -4.82 -13.23 4.62
CA VAL A 87 -5.89 -14.16 5.01
C VAL A 87 -5.31 -15.46 5.56
N LEU A 88 -4.24 -15.97 4.95
CA LEU A 88 -3.56 -17.16 5.43
C LEU A 88 -3.00 -16.93 6.85
N LEU A 89 -2.36 -15.78 7.08
CA LEU A 89 -1.81 -15.40 8.38
C LEU A 89 -2.89 -15.34 9.47
N GLU A 90 -4.06 -14.80 9.14
CA GLU A 90 -5.21 -14.74 10.04
C GLU A 90 -5.84 -16.11 10.31
N LYS A 91 -5.94 -16.97 9.29
CA LYS A 91 -6.68 -18.23 9.39
C LYS A 91 -5.87 -19.39 9.94
N ILE A 92 -4.56 -19.46 9.66
CA ILE A 92 -3.71 -20.60 10.05
C ILE A 92 -3.84 -20.98 11.53
N PRO A 93 -3.86 -20.05 12.50
CA PRO A 93 -3.88 -20.40 13.91
C PRO A 93 -5.11 -21.22 14.34
N GLU A 94 -6.25 -21.04 13.67
CA GLU A 94 -7.53 -21.66 14.01
C GLU A 94 -8.04 -22.63 12.94
N PHE A 95 -7.26 -22.87 11.88
CA PHE A 95 -7.72 -23.65 10.74
C PHE A 95 -7.59 -25.16 10.98
N GLU A 96 -8.74 -25.82 11.12
CA GLU A 96 -8.83 -27.29 11.11
C GLU A 96 -9.16 -27.79 9.70
N GLY A 97 -8.20 -28.48 9.06
CA GLY A 97 -8.42 -29.05 7.74
C GLY A 97 -7.14 -29.35 6.99
N THR A 98 -7.29 -29.67 5.72
CA THR A 98 -6.19 -29.98 4.80
C THR A 98 -5.70 -28.73 4.07
N ILE A 99 -4.43 -28.75 3.65
CA ILE A 99 -3.86 -27.72 2.77
C ILE A 99 -4.71 -27.51 1.50
N LYS A 100 -5.34 -28.57 0.99
CA LYS A 100 -6.22 -28.50 -0.18
C LYS A 100 -7.45 -27.62 0.08
N GLN A 101 -8.09 -27.77 1.24
CA GLN A 101 -9.23 -26.94 1.65
C GLN A 101 -8.82 -25.48 1.84
N LEU A 102 -7.66 -25.25 2.46
CA LEU A 102 -7.13 -23.89 2.65
C LEU A 102 -6.87 -23.18 1.32
N LYS A 103 -6.24 -23.87 0.35
CA LYS A 103 -6.01 -23.32 -1.00
C LYS A 103 -7.32 -22.97 -1.72
N ALA A 104 -8.38 -23.78 -1.55
CA ALA A 104 -9.68 -23.51 -2.16
C ALA A 104 -10.33 -22.23 -1.59
N ILE A 105 -10.18 -21.97 -0.29
CA ILE A 105 -10.65 -20.73 0.35
C ILE A 105 -9.91 -19.52 -0.25
N LEU A 106 -8.58 -19.62 -0.37
CA LEU A 106 -7.76 -18.52 -0.88
C LEU A 106 -8.03 -18.18 -2.35
N SER A 107 -8.33 -19.19 -3.19
CA SER A 107 -8.62 -18.96 -4.61
C SER A 107 -9.90 -18.15 -4.90
N GLN A 108 -10.76 -17.97 -3.90
CA GLN A 108 -12.02 -17.22 -4.06
C GLN A 108 -11.87 -15.73 -3.71
N MET A 109 -10.66 -15.29 -3.32
CA MET A 109 -10.41 -13.95 -2.81
C MET A 109 -9.62 -13.10 -3.81
N GLU A 110 -10.31 -12.52 -4.79
CA GLU A 110 -9.74 -11.58 -5.78
C GLU A 110 -10.24 -10.14 -5.56
N ILE A 111 -10.21 -9.63 -4.33
CA ILE A 111 -10.72 -8.28 -4.04
C ILE A 111 -9.59 -7.37 -3.57
N GLY A 112 -8.86 -6.79 -4.51
CA GLY A 112 -7.77 -5.86 -4.22
C GLY A 112 -7.35 -5.03 -5.43
N ILE A 113 -6.50 -4.05 -5.17
CA ILE A 113 -5.89 -3.18 -6.18
C ILE A 113 -4.47 -3.66 -6.47
N ASN A 114 -4.09 -3.69 -7.75
CA ASN A 114 -2.71 -3.90 -8.13
C ASN A 114 -1.94 -2.57 -7.93
N PRO A 115 -0.83 -2.56 -7.18
CA PRO A 115 0.00 -1.37 -7.03
C PRO A 115 0.76 -0.92 -8.30
N GLU A 116 0.62 -1.63 -9.42
CA GLU A 116 1.20 -1.23 -10.72
C GLU A 116 0.23 -0.42 -11.57
#